data_AF-A0A2D6WSS9-F1
#
_entry.id   AF-A0A2D6WSS9-F1
#
_cell.length_a   1.000
_cell.length_b   1.000
_cell.length_c   1.000
_cell.angle_alpha   90.00
_cell.angle_beta   90.00
_cell.angle_gamma   90.00
#
_symmetry.space_group_name_H-M   'P 1'
#
loop_
_entity.id
_entity.type
_entity.pdbx_description
1 polymer ?
#
loop_
_entity_poly.entity_id
_entity_poly.type
_entity_poly.pdbx_seq_one_letter_code
_entity_poly.pdbx_strand_id
1 'polypeptide(L)'
;MEVFILKERVNDNRDDSIFMMLFEKAFILMSLLVIMLIGIALNLPAWGVGALVGASLGPIVYGHYYFIYIRPAKKQQNIDVNKKQRKNKRK
;
A
#
# COMPACT_ATOMS: atom_id res chain seq x y z
N MET A 1 -2.29 -27.68 23.28
CA MET A 1 -1.15 -27.44 22.38
C MET A 1 -1.60 -26.69 21.10
N GLU A 2 -2.72 -27.07 20.48
CA GLU A 2 -3.23 -26.38 19.28
C GLU A 2 -3.60 -24.90 19.47
N VAL A 3 -4.16 -24.53 20.63
CA VAL A 3 -4.53 -23.12 20.95
C VAL A 3 -3.31 -22.20 21.02
N PHE A 4 -2.15 -22.73 21.44
CA PHE A 4 -0.90 -21.96 21.50
C PHE A 4 -0.35 -21.69 20.10
N ILE A 5 -0.38 -22.70 19.22
CA ILE A 5 0.03 -22.59 17.81
C ILE A 5 -0.90 -21.62 17.04
N LEU A 6 -2.20 -21.65 17.31
CA LEU A 6 -3.15 -20.69 16.74
C LEU A 6 -2.89 -19.26 17.23
N LYS A 7 -2.60 -19.09 18.53
CA LYS A 7 -2.28 -17.77 19.11
C LYS A 7 -0.99 -17.19 18.55
N GLU A 8 0.03 -18.02 18.34
CA GLU A 8 1.33 -17.62 17.77
C GLU A 8 1.19 -17.26 16.29
N ARG A 9 0.46 -18.06 15.49
CA ARG A 9 0.17 -17.74 14.07
C ARG A 9 -0.68 -16.49 13.88
N VAL A 10 -1.59 -16.20 14.81
CA VAL A 10 -2.41 -14.97 14.81
C VAL A 10 -1.60 -13.76 15.31
N ASN A 11 -0.57 -13.96 16.12
CA ASN A 11 0.33 -12.89 16.54
C ASN A 11 1.34 -12.53 15.43
N ASP A 12 1.91 -13.54 14.78
CA ASP A 12 2.85 -13.39 13.65
C ASP A 12 2.21 -12.62 12.47
N ASN A 13 0.97 -12.97 12.10
CA ASN A 13 0.19 -12.20 11.11
C ASN A 13 -0.15 -10.77 11.56
N ARG A 14 -0.29 -10.54 12.88
CA ARG A 14 -0.60 -9.21 13.41
C ARG A 14 0.63 -8.31 13.33
N ASP A 15 1.80 -8.82 13.69
CA ASP A 15 3.03 -8.06 13.64
C ASP A 15 3.37 -7.69 12.19
N ASP A 16 3.27 -8.63 11.24
CA ASP A 16 3.41 -8.35 9.80
C ASP A 16 2.41 -7.28 9.29
N SER A 17 1.15 -7.34 9.75
CA SER A 17 0.13 -6.35 9.37
C SER A 17 0.39 -4.96 9.96
N ILE A 18 0.96 -4.88 11.17
CA ILE A 18 1.30 -3.62 11.84
C ILE A 18 2.49 -2.98 11.14
N PHE A 19 3.54 -3.75 10.82
CA PHE A 19 4.69 -3.25 10.07
C PHE A 19 4.28 -2.78 8.68
N MET A 20 3.44 -3.53 7.96
CA MET A 20 2.90 -3.07 6.67
C MET A 20 2.12 -1.77 6.82
N MET A 21 1.20 -1.65 7.79
CA MET A 21 0.39 -0.45 7.97
C MET A 21 1.24 0.78 8.36
N LEU A 22 2.31 0.59 9.13
CA LEU A 22 3.29 1.65 9.43
C LEU A 22 4.08 2.05 8.18
N PHE A 23 4.52 1.06 7.38
CA PHE A 23 5.22 1.29 6.14
C PHE A 23 4.37 2.05 5.13
N GLU A 24 3.06 1.76 5.09
CA GLU A 24 2.08 2.47 4.25
C GLU A 24 2.08 3.98 4.53
N LYS A 25 2.01 4.37 5.81
CA LYS A 25 1.98 5.79 6.18
C LYS A 25 3.35 6.44 6.05
N ALA A 26 4.41 5.73 6.43
CA ALA A 26 5.78 6.22 6.31
C ALA A 26 6.17 6.47 4.85
N PHE A 27 5.76 5.61 3.92
CA PHE A 27 6.08 5.76 2.50
C PHE A 27 5.45 7.02 1.90
N ILE A 28 4.20 7.33 2.24
CA ILE A 28 3.53 8.57 1.81
C ILE A 28 4.29 9.79 2.33
N LEU A 29 4.66 9.79 3.61
CA LEU A 29 5.41 10.89 4.22
C LEU A 29 6.80 11.05 3.61
N MET A 30 7.52 9.95 3.39
CA MET A 30 8.83 9.97 2.74
C MET A 30 8.74 10.50 1.31
N SER A 31 7.71 10.11 0.56
CA SER A 31 7.49 10.60 -0.81
C SER A 31 7.25 12.12 -0.83
N LEU A 32 6.40 12.63 0.06
CA LEU A 32 6.14 14.06 0.18
C LEU A 32 7.37 14.85 0.64
N LEU A 33 8.18 14.26 1.54
CA LEU A 33 9.43 14.86 1.99
C LEU A 33 10.44 14.97 0.84
N VAL A 34 10.59 13.94 0.01
CA VAL A 34 11.46 14.00 -1.19
C VAL A 34 11.00 15.10 -2.13
N ILE A 35 9.70 15.25 -2.35
CA ILE A 35 9.13 16.29 -3.20
C ILE A 35 9.38 17.70 -2.64
N MET A 36 9.23 17.88 -1.34
CA MET A 36 9.57 19.13 -0.66
C MET A 36 11.06 19.47 -0.85
N LEU A 37 11.95 18.48 -0.66
CA LEU A 37 13.39 18.66 -0.85
C LEU A 37 13.74 19.01 -2.30
N ILE A 38 13.07 18.43 -3.29
CA ILE A 38 13.25 18.81 -4.70
C ILE A 38 12.85 20.28 -4.90
N GLY A 39 11.71 20.69 -4.35
CA GLY A 39 11.27 22.09 -4.44
C GLY A 39 12.28 23.08 -3.83
N ILE A 40 12.87 22.71 -2.69
CA ILE A 40 13.94 23.49 -2.04
C ILE A 40 15.21 23.48 -2.88
N ALA A 41 15.61 22.33 -3.41
CA ALA A 41 16.81 22.19 -4.26
C ALA A 41 16.71 22.99 -5.57
N LEU A 42 15.49 23.16 -6.09
CA LEU A 42 15.19 24.02 -7.24
C LEU A 42 15.08 25.51 -6.86
N ASN A 43 15.30 25.86 -5.60
CA ASN A 43 15.26 27.23 -5.09
C ASN A 43 13.92 27.94 -5.34
N LEU A 44 12.81 27.18 -5.30
CA LEU A 44 11.46 27.72 -5.47
C LEU A 44 11.10 28.62 -4.28
N PRO A 45 10.28 29.67 -4.49
CA PRO A 45 9.72 30.44 -3.37
C PRO A 45 8.86 29.53 -2.48
N ALA A 46 8.73 29.89 -1.20
CA ALA A 46 8.03 29.06 -0.20
C ALA A 46 6.62 28.64 -0.64
N TRP A 47 5.87 29.55 -1.27
CA TRP A 47 4.54 29.25 -1.79
C TRP A 47 4.58 28.24 -2.97
N GLY A 48 5.63 28.28 -3.79
CA GLY A 48 5.85 27.34 -4.89
C GLY A 48 6.18 25.94 -4.41
N VAL A 49 7.01 25.81 -3.36
CA VAL A 49 7.25 24.52 -2.69
C VAL A 49 5.95 23.98 -2.10
N GLY A 50 5.17 24.83 -1.41
CA GLY A 50 3.87 24.46 -0.86
C GLY A 50 2.88 23.99 -1.93
N ALA A 51 2.80 24.69 -3.06
CA ALA A 51 1.96 24.29 -4.20
C ALA A 51 2.40 22.95 -4.79
N LEU A 52 3.70 22.70 -4.90
CA LEU A 52 4.27 21.49 -5.47
C LEU A 52 3.98 20.27 -4.58
N VAL A 53 4.21 20.39 -3.26
CA VAL A 53 3.83 19.38 -2.27
C VAL A 53 2.32 19.15 -2.27
N GLY A 54 1.52 20.23 -2.26
CA GLY A 54 0.06 20.19 -2.30
C GLY A 54 -0.50 19.47 -3.53
N ALA A 55 0.02 19.78 -4.71
CA ALA A 55 -0.38 19.13 -5.96
C ALA A 55 0.03 17.64 -6.01
N SER A 56 1.14 17.28 -5.35
CA SER A 56 1.64 15.90 -5.31
C SER A 56 0.88 14.96 -4.38
N LEU A 57 0.15 15.50 -3.38
CA LEU A 57 -0.61 14.72 -2.41
C LEU A 57 -1.62 13.78 -3.08
N GLY A 58 -2.39 14.28 -4.06
CA GLY A 58 -3.39 13.48 -4.77
C GLY A 58 -2.78 12.26 -5.48
N PRO A 59 -1.84 12.46 -6.42
CA PRO A 59 -1.19 11.37 -7.16
C PRO A 59 -0.46 10.38 -6.26
N ILE A 60 0.27 10.83 -5.23
CA ILE A 60 1.00 9.94 -4.31
C ILE A 60 0.03 9.06 -3.54
N VAL A 61 -0.99 9.66 -2.90
CA VAL A 61 -1.95 8.91 -2.09
C VAL A 61 -2.75 7.95 -2.98
N TYR A 62 -3.19 8.40 -4.16
CA TYR A 62 -3.92 7.56 -5.10
C TYR A 62 -3.07 6.38 -5.60
N GLY A 63 -1.84 6.65 -6.07
CA GLY A 63 -0.93 5.63 -6.57
C GLY A 63 -0.57 4.59 -5.50
N HIS A 64 -0.32 5.06 -4.28
CA HIS A 64 -0.04 4.20 -3.14
C HIS A 64 -1.23 3.30 -2.79
N TYR A 65 -2.43 3.89 -2.66
CA TYR A 65 -3.66 3.13 -2.37
C TYR A 65 -4.00 2.11 -3.47
N TYR A 66 -3.79 2.47 -4.74
CA TYR A 66 -4.01 1.58 -5.87
C TYR A 66 -3.11 0.33 -5.82
N PHE A 67 -1.83 0.51 -5.47
CA PHE A 67 -0.88 -0.61 -5.45
C PHE A 67 -1.16 -1.61 -4.33
N ILE A 68 -1.51 -1.10 -3.15
CA ILE A 68 -1.72 -1.93 -1.95
C ILE A 68 -3.09 -2.61 -1.95
N TYR A 69 -4.16 -1.90 -2.31
CA TYR A 69 -5.51 -2.45 -2.15
C TYR A 69 -6.07 -3.04 -3.44
N ILE A 70 -5.87 -2.38 -4.58
CA ILE A 70 -6.58 -2.75 -5.83
C ILE A 70 -5.87 -3.89 -6.56
N ARG A 71 -4.54 -3.85 -6.66
CA ARG A 71 -3.75 -4.87 -7.36
C ARG A 71 -3.87 -6.27 -6.75
N PRO A 72 -3.68 -6.48 -5.44
CA PRO A 72 -3.80 -7.82 -4.85
C PRO A 72 -5.24 -8.32 -4.83
N ALA A 73 -6.25 -7.46 -4.62
CA ALA A 73 -7.65 -7.86 -4.66
C ALA A 73 -8.06 -8.42 -6.03
N LYS A 74 -7.66 -7.76 -7.14
CA LYS A 74 -7.86 -8.28 -8.50
C LYS A 74 -7.14 -9.61 -8.74
N LYS A 75 -5.96 -9.81 -8.15
CA LYS A 75 -5.21 -11.07 -8.27
C LYS A 75 -5.93 -12.22 -7.56
N GLN A 76 -6.47 -11.99 -6.36
CA GLN A 76 -7.23 -13.00 -5.60
C GLN A 76 -8.54 -13.37 -6.30
N GLN A 77 -9.30 -12.39 -6.80
CA GLN A 77 -10.52 -12.65 -7.57
C GLN A 77 -10.27 -13.51 -8.82
N ASN A 78 -9.19 -13.27 -9.56
CA ASN A 78 -8.86 -14.07 -10.75
C ASN A 78 -8.54 -15.54 -10.40
N ILE A 79 -7.93 -15.79 -9.24
CA ILE A 79 -7.62 -17.16 -8.79
C ILE A 79 -8.93 -17.90 -8.44
N ASP A 80 -9.87 -17.25 -7.76
CA ASP A 80 -11.16 -17.85 -7.43
C ASP A 80 -12.02 -18.14 -8.67
N VAL A 81 -12.05 -17.23 -9.64
CA VAL A 81 -12.75 -17.44 -10.92
C VAL A 81 -12.14 -18.62 -11.69
N ASN A 82 -10.81 -18.71 -11.78
CA ASN A 82 -10.12 -19.81 -12.45
C ASN A 82 -10.39 -21.16 -11.75
N LYS A 83 -10.36 -21.18 -10.41
CA LYS A 83 -10.67 -22.37 -9.60
C LYS A 83 -12.09 -22.87 -9.82
N LYS A 84 -13.08 -21.96 -9.92
CA LYS A 84 -14.48 -22.29 -10.27
C LYS A 84 -14.59 -22.88 -11.68
N GLN A 85 -13.92 -22.30 -12.68
CA GLN A 85 -13.95 -22.82 -14.06
C GLN A 85 -13.32 -24.21 -14.18
N ARG A 86 -12.20 -24.47 -13.51
CA ARG A 86 -11.57 -25.81 -13.49
C ARG A 86 -12.47 -26.89 -12.87
N LYS A 87 -13.28 -26.53 -11.87
CA LYS A 87 -14.26 -27.47 -11.27
C LYS A 87 -15.40 -27.80 -12.24
N ASN A 88 -15.85 -26.83 -13.03
CA ASN A 88 -16.97 -27.03 -13.96
C ASN A 88 -16.60 -27.86 -15.19
N LYS A 89 -15.34 -27.80 -15.65
CA LYS A 89 -14.82 -28.62 -16.78
C LYS A 89 -14.56 -30.10 -16.44
N ARG A 90 -14.63 -30.49 -15.17
CA ARG A 90 -14.38 -31.88 -14.70
C ARG A 90 -15.65 -32.66 -14.36
N LYS A 91 -16.83 -32.02 -14.52
CA LYS A 91 -18.13 -32.69 -14.54
C LYS A 91 -18.55 -32.89 -15.99
#